data_AF-A0A0F9XVY0-F1
#
_entry.id   AF-A0A0F9XVY0-F1
#
_cell.length_a   1.000
_cell.length_b   1.000
_cell.length_c   1.000
_cell.angle_alpha   90.00
_cell.angle_beta   90.00
_cell.angle_gamma   90.00
#
_symmetry.space_group_name_H-M   'P 1'
#
loop_
_entity.id
_entity.type
_entity.pdbx_description
1 polymer ?
#
loop_
_entity_poly.entity_id
_entity_poly.type
_entity_poly.pdbx_seq_one_letter_code
_entity_poly.pdbx_strand_id
1 'polypeptide(L)'
;MGEKERIIAHQNACYKSSVNKVIDISKELTKLNAAHEFKFFANIVIRPRENALTTALHIFSCNFGRRHRVFYSDGSSIVNPRLTSAPPTAKHTSIIPSGAAVVYKTKRDEQWNVKYFTPTSRGRDTVFTEVAAIANALTIAMAERALYLDDNKKHSNGKARWSKVTIFSDCIEALKRIFKLREVAIADAQSLRDPPLRQIMSMLHYFYGNEVQVELRWVPGHSRVKGNCLADTAARYAANHQDVGMVLPEGLNWDAEPLSK
;
A
#
# COMPACT_ATOMS: atom_id res chain seq x y z
N MET A 1 -31.04 -50.80 30.67
CA MET A 1 -30.72 -49.37 30.92
C MET A 1 -31.90 -48.76 31.64
N GLY A 2 -31.73 -48.46 32.93
CA GLY A 2 -32.78 -47.91 33.79
C GLY A 2 -33.07 -46.45 33.45
N GLU A 3 -34.28 -45.99 33.75
CA GLU A 3 -34.75 -44.63 33.47
C GLU A 3 -33.80 -43.54 34.00
N LYS A 4 -33.18 -43.78 35.16
CA LYS A 4 -32.16 -42.91 35.76
C LYS A 4 -30.89 -42.78 34.91
N GLU A 5 -30.44 -43.86 34.26
CA GLU A 5 -29.24 -43.85 33.42
C GLU A 5 -29.46 -43.04 32.14
N ARG A 6 -30.69 -43.06 31.60
CA ARG A 6 -31.06 -42.25 30.43
C ARG A 6 -31.09 -40.75 30.73
N ILE A 7 -31.56 -40.37 31.91
CA ILE A 7 -31.60 -38.96 32.35
C ILE A 7 -30.17 -38.43 32.51
N ILE A 8 -29.27 -39.19 33.14
CA ILE A 8 -27.87 -38.81 33.31
C ILE A 8 -27.15 -38.70 31.95
N ALA A 9 -27.38 -39.64 31.04
CA ALA A 9 -26.81 -39.59 29.69
C ALA A 9 -27.29 -38.37 28.90
N HIS A 10 -28.58 -38.02 29.00
CA HIS A 10 -29.15 -36.85 28.34
C HIS A 10 -28.63 -35.53 28.92
N GLN A 11 -28.53 -35.42 30.24
CA GLN A 11 -27.95 -34.25 30.90
C GLN A 11 -26.47 -34.07 30.55
N ASN A 12 -25.69 -35.14 30.50
CA ASN A 12 -24.28 -35.11 30.08
C ASN A 12 -24.11 -34.73 28.59
N ALA A 13 -25.03 -35.16 27.72
CA ALA A 13 -25.04 -34.77 26.32
C ALA A 13 -25.40 -33.27 26.14
N CYS A 14 -26.39 -32.78 26.89
CA CYS A 14 -26.75 -31.36 26.93
C CYS A 14 -25.63 -30.48 27.52
N TYR A 15 -24.91 -30.97 28.51
CA TYR A 15 -23.75 -30.28 29.08
C TYR A 15 -22.57 -30.23 28.08
N LYS A 16 -22.22 -31.34 27.41
CA LYS A 16 -21.20 -31.36 26.35
C LYS A 16 -21.58 -30.47 25.14
N SER A 17 -22.85 -30.45 24.75
CA SER A 17 -23.37 -29.55 23.71
C SER A 17 -23.26 -28.08 24.12
N SER A 18 -23.54 -27.77 25.38
CA SER A 18 -23.39 -26.43 25.94
C SER A 18 -21.91 -26.01 26.03
N VAL A 19 -21.00 -26.91 26.40
CA VAL A 19 -19.54 -26.63 26.43
C VAL A 19 -18.97 -26.44 25.01
N ASN A 20 -19.47 -27.17 24.00
CA ASN A 20 -19.11 -26.93 22.59
C ASN A 20 -19.71 -25.63 22.02
N LYS A 21 -20.78 -25.10 22.63
CA LYS A 21 -21.37 -23.78 22.30
C LYS A 21 -20.70 -22.63 23.07
N VAL A 22 -20.25 -22.88 24.30
CA VAL A 22 -19.50 -21.94 25.15
C VAL A 22 -18.05 -21.96 24.73
N ILE A 23 -17.74 -21.65 23.47
CA ILE A 23 -16.34 -21.30 23.24
C ILE A 23 -15.63 -22.05 22.12
N ASP A 24 -15.99 -21.91 20.85
CA ASP A 24 -14.90 -21.96 19.86
C ASP A 24 -14.06 -20.67 19.98
N ILE A 25 -13.59 -20.37 21.21
CA ILE A 25 -12.71 -19.25 21.54
C ILE A 25 -11.53 -19.40 20.61
N SER A 26 -11.07 -20.62 20.31
CA SER A 26 -10.00 -20.83 19.36
C SER A 26 -10.32 -20.24 17.98
N LYS A 27 -11.48 -20.52 17.36
CA LYS A 27 -11.85 -19.90 16.08
C LYS A 27 -12.18 -18.43 16.20
N GLU A 28 -12.89 -18.00 17.24
CA GLU A 28 -13.23 -16.58 17.41
C GLU A 28 -11.97 -15.76 17.70
N LEU A 29 -11.03 -16.25 18.50
CA LEU A 29 -9.72 -15.65 18.76
C LEU A 29 -8.81 -15.74 17.52
N THR A 30 -8.94 -16.78 16.68
CA THR A 30 -8.26 -16.84 15.37
C THR A 30 -8.84 -15.81 14.40
N LYS A 31 -10.16 -15.63 14.37
CA LYS A 31 -10.82 -14.55 13.63
C LYS A 31 -10.49 -13.18 14.20
N LEU A 32 -10.35 -13.04 15.52
CA LEU A 32 -10.01 -11.78 16.18
C LEU A 32 -8.53 -11.43 15.97
N ASN A 33 -7.63 -12.42 16.03
CA ASN A 33 -6.21 -12.27 15.71
C ASN A 33 -6.02 -11.97 14.22
N ALA A 34 -6.74 -12.66 13.33
CA ALA A 34 -6.77 -12.31 11.92
C ALA A 34 -7.37 -10.90 11.71
N ALA A 35 -8.45 -10.53 12.41
CA ALA A 35 -9.03 -9.18 12.32
C ALA A 35 -8.05 -8.10 12.81
N HIS A 36 -7.25 -8.42 13.84
CA HIS A 36 -6.20 -7.55 14.35
C HIS A 36 -5.02 -7.46 13.37
N GLU A 37 -4.65 -8.57 12.73
CA GLU A 37 -3.65 -8.64 11.64
C GLU A 37 -4.11 -7.94 10.36
N PHE A 38 -5.40 -7.66 10.15
CA PHE A 38 -5.90 -7.01 8.93
C PHE A 38 -6.48 -5.61 9.15
N LYS A 39 -6.30 -5.03 10.34
CA LYS A 39 -6.78 -3.67 10.59
C LYS A 39 -6.02 -2.67 9.71
N PHE A 40 -6.77 -1.84 8.98
CA PHE A 40 -6.20 -0.80 8.12
C PHE A 40 -5.79 0.43 8.95
N PHE A 41 -4.51 0.82 8.89
CA PHE A 41 -3.93 1.89 9.73
C PHE A 41 -3.41 3.08 8.92
N ALA A 42 -4.27 3.67 8.08
CA ALA A 42 -4.01 4.95 7.45
C ALA A 42 -5.26 5.81 7.39
N ASN A 43 -5.07 7.13 7.35
CA ASN A 43 -6.13 8.06 6.99
C ASN A 43 -6.08 8.31 5.49
N ILE A 44 -7.15 7.98 4.77
CA ILE A 44 -7.31 8.35 3.37
C ILE A 44 -8.12 9.64 3.30
N VAL A 45 -7.54 10.68 2.69
CA VAL A 45 -8.12 12.03 2.66
C VAL A 45 -8.34 12.45 1.21
N ILE A 46 -9.61 12.40 0.79
CA ILE A 46 -10.08 12.91 -0.50
C ILE A 46 -10.94 14.14 -0.18
N ARG A 47 -10.52 15.32 -0.63
CA ARG A 47 -11.18 16.61 -0.36
C ARG A 47 -11.52 17.30 -1.68
N PRO A 48 -12.40 18.32 -1.67
CA PRO A 48 -12.61 19.16 -2.85
C PRO A 48 -11.29 19.75 -3.38
N ARG A 49 -11.23 19.99 -4.70
CA ARG A 49 -10.01 20.37 -5.43
C ARG A 49 -9.21 21.50 -4.77
N GLU A 50 -9.87 22.59 -4.43
CA GLU A 50 -9.24 23.77 -3.82
C GLU A 50 -8.61 23.46 -2.46
N ASN A 51 -9.33 22.70 -1.62
CA ASN A 51 -8.84 22.28 -0.31
C ASN A 51 -7.67 21.31 -0.41
N ALA A 52 -7.73 20.36 -1.35
CA ALA A 52 -6.65 19.41 -1.61
C ALA A 52 -5.37 20.13 -2.06
N LEU A 53 -5.51 21.09 -3.00
CA LEU A 53 -4.40 21.92 -3.48
C LEU A 53 -3.77 22.76 -2.38
N THR A 54 -4.59 23.54 -1.65
CA THR A 54 -4.11 24.39 -0.54
C THR A 54 -3.40 23.55 0.50
N THR A 55 -3.92 22.37 0.82
CA THR A 55 -3.30 21.47 1.80
C THR A 55 -1.96 20.91 1.30
N ALA A 56 -1.87 20.51 0.03
CA ALA A 56 -0.62 20.01 -0.55
C ALA A 56 0.49 21.08 -0.52
N LEU A 57 0.16 22.33 -0.84
CA LEU A 57 1.08 23.47 -0.76
C LEU A 57 1.47 23.80 0.68
N HIS A 58 0.49 23.76 1.61
CA HIS A 58 0.71 24.09 3.02
C HIS A 58 1.54 23.05 3.75
N ILE A 59 1.25 21.75 3.58
CA ILE A 59 1.98 20.65 4.23
C ILE A 59 3.47 20.71 3.87
N PHE A 60 3.77 20.99 2.61
CA PHE A 60 5.15 21.16 2.16
C PHE A 60 5.84 22.38 2.77
N SER A 61 5.08 23.45 3.03
CA SER A 61 5.60 24.73 3.53
C SER A 61 5.80 24.77 5.05
N CYS A 62 4.93 24.12 5.82
CA CYS A 62 4.84 24.33 7.28
C CYS A 62 5.20 23.11 8.13
N ASN A 63 5.06 21.88 7.62
CA ASN A 63 5.23 20.68 8.45
C ASN A 63 6.35 19.75 7.97
N PHE A 64 6.82 19.92 6.74
CA PHE A 64 7.83 19.07 6.14
C PHE A 64 9.18 19.16 6.88
N GLY A 65 9.71 18.01 7.33
CA GLY A 65 11.03 17.92 7.95
C GLY A 65 11.08 17.04 9.19
N ARG A 66 11.37 17.64 10.36
CA ARG A 66 11.81 16.92 11.56
C ARG A 66 10.84 15.87 12.06
N ARG A 67 9.52 16.00 11.93
CA ARG A 67 8.54 14.99 12.42
C ARG A 67 7.63 14.41 11.35
N HIS A 68 7.66 14.97 10.14
CA HIS A 68 6.72 14.66 9.08
C HIS A 68 7.46 14.48 7.75
N ARG A 69 7.27 13.31 7.14
CA ARG A 69 7.73 13.02 5.79
C ARG A 69 6.62 13.13 4.77
N VAL A 70 6.98 13.66 3.61
CA VAL A 70 6.04 13.91 2.51
C VAL A 70 6.63 13.29 1.25
N PHE A 71 5.82 12.45 0.61
CA PHE A 71 6.12 11.81 -0.66
C PHE A 71 5.02 12.16 -1.65
N TYR A 72 5.39 12.21 -2.92
CA TYR A 72 4.49 12.28 -4.07
C TYR A 72 4.72 11.00 -4.88
N SER A 73 3.65 10.32 -5.24
CA SER A 73 3.70 9.08 -6.02
C SER A 73 2.78 9.19 -7.22
N ASP A 74 3.23 8.66 -8.36
CA ASP A 74 2.46 8.68 -9.61
C ASP A 74 2.76 7.42 -10.42
N GLY A 75 1.76 6.98 -11.19
CA GLY A 75 1.81 5.84 -12.09
C GLY A 75 1.37 6.21 -13.50
N SER A 76 2.21 5.92 -14.49
CA SER A 76 1.93 6.18 -15.91
C SER A 76 1.93 4.90 -16.74
N SER A 77 1.10 4.85 -17.77
CA SER A 77 1.03 3.74 -18.72
C SER A 77 0.91 4.27 -20.15
N ILE A 78 1.67 3.70 -21.08
CA ILE A 78 1.72 4.14 -22.48
C ILE A 78 0.81 3.25 -23.31
N VAL A 79 -0.41 3.72 -23.56
CA VAL A 79 -1.32 3.07 -24.50
C VAL A 79 -0.96 3.52 -25.91
N ASN A 80 -0.39 2.62 -26.71
CA ASN A 80 -0.06 2.92 -28.11
C ASN A 80 -1.28 2.63 -29.01
N PRO A 81 -1.98 3.65 -29.56
CA PRO A 81 -3.23 3.46 -30.30
C PRO A 81 -3.05 2.72 -31.64
N ARG A 82 -1.81 2.51 -32.10
CA ARG A 82 -1.53 1.78 -33.36
C ARG A 82 -1.67 0.27 -33.23
N LEU A 83 -1.53 -0.31 -32.03
CA LEU A 83 -1.66 -1.75 -31.79
C LEU A 83 -3.10 -2.27 -31.83
N THR A 84 -4.10 -1.38 -31.76
CA THR A 84 -5.53 -1.71 -31.83
C THR A 84 -6.07 -1.93 -33.25
N SER A 85 -5.23 -1.83 -34.28
CA SER A 85 -5.62 -1.96 -35.70
C SER A 85 -5.17 -3.26 -36.38
N ALA A 86 -4.44 -4.13 -35.67
CA ALA A 86 -4.01 -5.41 -36.21
C ALA A 86 -5.14 -6.47 -36.11
N PRO A 87 -5.36 -7.30 -37.15
CA PRO A 87 -6.39 -8.34 -37.13
C PRO A 87 -6.18 -9.36 -36.00
N PRO A 88 -7.24 -10.07 -35.53
CA PRO A 88 -7.25 -10.83 -34.28
C PRO A 88 -6.47 -12.16 -34.31
N THR A 89 -5.49 -12.30 -35.20
CA THR A 89 -4.78 -13.55 -35.47
C THR A 89 -3.35 -13.52 -34.93
N ALA A 90 -3.22 -13.32 -33.63
CA ALA A 90 -2.12 -13.82 -32.79
C ALA A 90 -2.43 -13.37 -31.35
N LYS A 91 -2.31 -14.27 -30.37
CA LYS A 91 -2.35 -13.92 -28.94
C LYS A 91 -1.09 -13.12 -28.57
N HIS A 92 -0.92 -11.92 -29.12
CA HIS A 92 0.03 -10.95 -28.58
C HIS A 92 -0.62 -10.37 -27.34
N THR A 93 -0.21 -10.86 -26.17
CA THR A 93 -0.36 -10.09 -24.92
C THR A 93 0.50 -8.85 -25.09
N SER A 94 -0.04 -7.79 -25.69
CA SER A 94 0.64 -6.50 -25.77
C SER A 94 0.92 -6.03 -24.34
N ILE A 95 2.18 -6.09 -23.95
CA ILE A 95 2.65 -5.53 -22.68
C ILE A 95 2.51 -4.02 -22.84
N ILE A 96 1.61 -3.41 -22.06
CA ILE A 96 1.51 -1.95 -21.97
C ILE A 96 2.70 -1.50 -21.14
N PRO A 97 3.62 -0.68 -21.69
CA PRO A 97 4.71 -0.14 -20.90
C PRO A 97 4.15 0.74 -19.79
N SER A 98 4.48 0.40 -18.56
CA SER A 98 4.02 1.12 -17.36
C SER A 98 5.22 1.51 -16.52
N GLY A 99 5.12 2.66 -15.87
CA GLY A 99 6.16 3.20 -15.02
C GLY A 99 5.54 3.87 -13.81
N ALA A 100 6.15 3.69 -12.65
CA ALA A 100 5.79 4.36 -11.43
C ALA A 100 6.96 5.20 -10.93
N ALA A 101 6.67 6.27 -10.21
CA ALA A 101 7.69 7.10 -9.60
C ALA A 101 7.30 7.56 -8.21
N VAL A 102 8.33 7.79 -7.40
CA VAL A 102 8.20 8.40 -6.08
C VAL A 102 9.16 9.56 -5.99
N VAL A 103 8.63 10.71 -5.57
CA VAL A 103 9.36 11.96 -5.42
C VAL A 103 9.22 12.49 -4.01
N TYR A 104 10.34 12.82 -3.37
CA TYR A 104 10.34 13.28 -1.99
C TYR A 104 11.58 14.11 -1.69
N LYS A 105 11.59 14.70 -0.50
CA LYS A 105 12.76 15.39 0.05
C LYS A 105 13.11 14.78 1.40
N THR A 106 14.38 14.81 1.74
CA THR A 106 14.90 14.43 3.06
C THR A 106 15.02 15.63 4.01
N LYS A 107 15.31 16.83 3.48
CA LYS A 107 15.28 18.14 4.17
C LYS A 107 14.72 19.23 3.25
N ARG A 108 14.30 20.36 3.83
CA ARG A 108 13.61 21.45 3.12
C ARG A 108 14.42 21.99 1.94
N ASP A 109 15.70 22.24 2.18
CA ASP A 109 16.60 22.90 1.23
C ASP A 109 17.37 21.92 0.35
N GLU A 110 17.14 20.62 0.51
CA GLU A 110 17.75 19.61 -0.34
C GLU A 110 17.05 19.51 -1.70
N GLN A 111 17.76 18.93 -2.66
CA GLN A 111 17.20 18.55 -3.96
C GLN A 111 16.12 17.49 -3.79
N TRP A 112 15.26 17.37 -4.81
CA TRP A 112 14.26 16.33 -4.83
C TRP A 112 14.92 14.99 -5.12
N ASN A 113 14.65 14.00 -4.27
CA ASN A 113 14.95 12.61 -4.56
C ASN A 113 13.86 12.08 -5.46
N VAL A 114 14.26 11.45 -6.58
CA VAL A 114 13.37 10.82 -7.55
C VAL A 114 13.75 9.36 -7.64
N LYS A 115 12.77 8.47 -7.50
CA LYS A 115 12.93 7.02 -7.65
C LYS A 115 11.96 6.53 -8.72
N TYR A 116 12.48 5.70 -9.63
CA TYR A 116 11.77 5.16 -10.77
C TYR A 116 11.53 3.67 -10.56
N PHE A 117 10.37 3.18 -10.97
CA PHE A 117 9.97 1.79 -10.85
C PHE A 117 9.25 1.34 -12.10
N THR A 118 9.45 0.08 -12.47
CA THR A 118 8.79 -0.56 -13.62
C THR A 118 7.99 -1.73 -13.08
N PRO A 119 6.67 -1.57 -12.85
CA PRO A 119 5.85 -2.67 -12.37
C PRO A 119 5.91 -3.84 -13.36
N THR A 120 6.12 -5.05 -12.84
CA THR A 120 6.13 -6.25 -13.65
C THR A 120 4.74 -6.48 -14.26
N SER A 121 4.75 -6.81 -15.56
CA SER A 121 3.68 -6.72 -16.58
C SER A 121 2.31 -7.39 -16.34
N ARG A 122 1.86 -7.63 -15.11
CA ARG A 122 0.59 -8.36 -14.82
C ARG A 122 -0.69 -7.53 -14.75
N GLY A 123 -0.65 -6.22 -15.03
CA GLY A 123 -1.85 -5.39 -15.03
C GLY A 123 -1.89 -4.40 -16.17
N ARG A 124 -2.92 -4.49 -17.04
CA ARG A 124 -3.24 -3.48 -18.07
C ARG A 124 -3.89 -2.21 -17.48
N ASP A 125 -3.83 -2.06 -16.17
CA ASP A 125 -4.66 -1.11 -15.43
C ASP A 125 -3.77 0.03 -14.92
N THR A 126 -4.02 1.24 -15.40
CA THR A 126 -3.38 2.46 -14.89
C THR A 126 -3.53 2.52 -13.36
N VAL A 127 -4.67 2.10 -12.81
CA VAL A 127 -4.90 2.09 -11.36
C VAL A 127 -3.95 1.12 -10.64
N PHE A 128 -3.57 0.00 -11.25
CA PHE A 128 -2.57 -0.91 -10.65
C PHE A 128 -1.20 -0.23 -10.53
N THR A 129 -0.77 0.46 -11.59
CA THR A 129 0.51 1.19 -11.61
C THR A 129 0.53 2.28 -10.53
N GLU A 130 -0.60 2.96 -10.34
CA GLU A 130 -0.79 4.00 -9.32
C GLU A 130 -0.74 3.43 -7.90
N VAL A 131 -1.41 2.29 -7.65
CA VAL A 131 -1.33 1.59 -6.37
C VAL A 131 0.11 1.12 -6.11
N ALA A 132 0.81 0.61 -7.13
CA ALA A 132 2.22 0.23 -7.01
C ALA A 132 3.12 1.44 -6.68
N ALA A 133 2.85 2.62 -7.24
CA ALA A 133 3.57 3.85 -6.89
C ALA A 133 3.40 4.20 -5.41
N ILE A 134 2.17 4.09 -4.87
CA ILE A 134 1.88 4.31 -3.45
C ILE A 134 2.60 3.27 -2.57
N ALA A 135 2.59 2.00 -2.97
CA ALA A 135 3.29 0.92 -2.27
C ALA A 135 4.81 1.17 -2.19
N ASN A 136 5.41 1.62 -3.30
CA ASN A 136 6.81 1.99 -3.36
C ASN A 136 7.12 3.21 -2.48
N ALA A 137 6.23 4.20 -2.42
CA ALA A 137 6.40 5.36 -1.54
C ALA A 137 6.40 4.96 -0.06
N LEU A 138 5.50 4.06 0.35
CA LEU A 138 5.50 3.49 1.71
C LEU A 138 6.78 2.72 2.01
N THR A 139 7.28 1.96 1.03
CA THR A 139 8.49 1.15 1.18
C THR A 139 9.73 2.01 1.37
N ILE A 140 9.88 3.07 0.57
CA ILE A 140 10.95 4.06 0.76
C ILE A 140 10.83 4.69 2.15
N ALA A 141 9.62 5.12 2.55
CA ALA A 141 9.40 5.72 3.86
C ALA A 141 9.76 4.77 5.02
N MET A 142 9.47 3.47 4.88
CA MET A 142 9.84 2.44 5.85
C MET A 142 11.36 2.31 5.92
N ALA A 143 12.03 2.14 4.78
CA ALA A 143 13.47 1.97 4.70
C ALA A 143 14.21 3.17 5.30
N GLU A 144 13.80 4.39 4.97
CA GLU A 144 14.38 5.60 5.56
C GLU A 144 14.21 5.65 7.08
N ARG A 145 13.04 5.23 7.60
CA ARG A 145 12.81 5.15 9.05
C ARG A 145 13.71 4.09 9.70
N ALA A 146 13.81 2.91 9.10
CA ALA A 146 14.60 1.81 9.62
C ALA A 146 16.10 2.20 9.73
N LEU A 147 16.66 2.79 8.67
CA LEU A 147 18.03 3.32 8.66
C LEU A 147 18.21 4.36 9.77
N TYR A 148 17.26 5.28 9.91
CA TYR A 148 17.33 6.30 10.95
C TYR A 148 17.30 5.71 12.37
N LEU A 149 16.46 4.71 12.63
CA LEU A 149 16.39 4.05 13.94
C LEU A 149 17.68 3.31 14.28
N ASP A 150 18.34 2.70 13.29
CA ASP A 150 19.62 2.03 13.48
C ASP A 150 20.73 3.04 13.84
N ASP A 151 20.81 4.16 13.11
CA ASP A 151 21.76 5.24 13.41
C ASP A 151 21.49 5.88 14.78
N ASN A 152 20.22 6.09 15.14
CA ASN A 152 19.86 6.71 16.40
C ASN A 152 20.13 5.82 17.62
N LYS A 153 20.01 4.49 17.49
CA LYS A 153 20.42 3.55 18.54
C LYS A 153 21.93 3.64 18.83
N LYS A 154 22.74 3.98 17.82
CA LYS A 154 24.19 4.12 17.94
C LYS A 154 24.60 5.47 18.57
N HIS A 155 23.80 6.52 18.42
CA HIS A 155 24.24 7.91 18.69
C HIS A 155 23.32 8.77 19.58
N SER A 156 22.16 8.29 20.04
CA SER A 156 21.22 9.10 20.85
C SER A 156 20.27 8.27 21.71
N ASN A 157 19.42 8.91 22.53
CA ASN A 157 18.43 8.28 23.42
C ASN A 157 17.27 7.54 22.68
N GLY A 158 17.50 7.05 21.45
CA GLY A 158 16.58 6.18 20.71
C GLY A 158 15.27 6.80 20.21
N LYS A 159 15.02 8.10 20.42
CA LYS A 159 13.75 8.73 19.98
C LYS A 159 13.70 8.86 18.47
N ALA A 160 12.66 8.29 17.85
CA ALA A 160 12.41 8.38 16.42
C ALA A 160 12.18 9.84 15.99
N ARG A 161 12.78 10.25 14.87
CA ARG A 161 12.65 11.61 14.35
C ARG A 161 11.22 11.88 13.88
N TRP A 162 10.57 10.91 13.22
CA TRP A 162 9.27 11.13 12.55
C TRP A 162 8.12 10.42 13.25
N SER A 163 6.97 11.09 13.32
CA SER A 163 5.71 10.54 13.80
C SER A 163 4.62 10.56 12.74
N LYS A 164 4.91 11.07 11.54
CA LYS A 164 3.93 11.20 10.45
C LYS A 164 4.55 10.98 9.07
N VAL A 165 3.84 10.26 8.22
CA VAL A 165 4.12 10.09 6.78
C VAL A 165 2.88 10.50 6.00
N THR A 166 3.04 11.37 5.00
CA THR A 166 2.00 11.72 4.05
C THR A 166 2.45 11.36 2.64
N ILE A 167 1.62 10.59 1.93
CA ILE A 167 1.83 10.26 0.53
C ILE A 167 0.72 10.94 -0.27
N PHE A 168 1.11 11.75 -1.24
CA PHE A 168 0.21 12.38 -2.20
C PHE A 168 0.15 11.56 -3.48
N SER A 169 -1.06 11.33 -3.97
CA SER A 169 -1.35 10.75 -5.29
C SER A 169 -2.50 11.54 -5.91
N ASP A 170 -2.50 11.70 -7.23
CA ASP A 170 -3.61 12.33 -7.95
C ASP A 170 -4.65 11.34 -8.48
N CYS A 171 -4.42 10.04 -8.31
CA CYS A 171 -5.34 8.98 -8.67
C CYS A 171 -6.34 8.67 -7.56
N ILE A 172 -7.54 9.26 -7.66
CA ILE A 172 -8.67 8.99 -6.74
C ILE A 172 -9.03 7.49 -6.72
N GLU A 173 -9.00 6.83 -7.88
CA GLU A 173 -9.38 5.42 -7.99
C GLU A 173 -8.39 4.49 -7.28
N ALA A 174 -7.09 4.80 -7.30
CA ALA A 174 -6.10 4.07 -6.52
C ALA A 174 -6.36 4.25 -5.01
N LEU A 175 -6.62 5.47 -4.55
CA LEU A 175 -6.96 5.74 -3.15
C LEU A 175 -8.25 5.03 -2.71
N LYS A 176 -9.29 5.00 -3.55
CA LYS A 176 -10.52 4.24 -3.29
C LYS A 176 -10.26 2.74 -3.25
N ARG A 177 -9.43 2.20 -4.15
CA ARG A 177 -9.04 0.78 -4.17
C ARG A 177 -8.33 0.38 -2.87
N ILE A 178 -7.43 1.22 -2.37
CA ILE A 178 -6.78 1.03 -1.07
C ILE A 178 -7.80 1.17 0.07
N PHE A 179 -8.72 2.14 -0.01
CA PHE A 179 -9.76 2.33 1.01
C PHE A 179 -10.63 1.09 1.21
N LYS A 180 -10.96 0.39 0.13
CA LYS A 180 -11.74 -0.86 0.18
C LYS A 180 -11.07 -1.95 1.03
N LEU A 181 -9.75 -1.92 1.23
CA LEU A 181 -9.07 -2.84 2.16
C LEU A 181 -9.57 -2.70 3.61
N ARG A 182 -10.14 -1.54 3.97
CA ARG A 182 -10.78 -1.33 5.28
C ARG A 182 -12.11 -2.05 5.41
N GLU A 183 -12.81 -2.23 4.30
CA GLU A 183 -14.18 -2.78 4.23
C GLU A 183 -14.17 -4.29 4.01
N VAL A 184 -13.07 -4.84 3.50
CA VAL A 184 -12.90 -6.28 3.30
C VAL A 184 -12.77 -6.96 4.67
N ALA A 185 -13.86 -7.58 5.13
CA ALA A 185 -13.78 -8.62 6.14
C ALA A 185 -12.81 -9.71 5.64
N ILE A 186 -12.07 -10.32 6.56
CA ILE A 186 -11.06 -11.40 6.39
C ILE A 186 -11.43 -12.46 5.32
N ALA A 187 -12.72 -12.62 5.01
CA ALA A 187 -13.23 -13.55 4.02
C ALA A 187 -12.87 -13.24 2.55
N ASP A 188 -12.60 -11.99 2.15
CA ASP A 188 -12.30 -11.67 0.74
C ASP A 188 -10.78 -11.67 0.45
N ALA A 189 -10.19 -12.86 0.63
CA ALA A 189 -8.77 -13.16 0.38
C ALA A 189 -8.30 -12.81 -1.04
N GLN A 190 -9.23 -12.50 -1.95
CA GLN A 190 -8.95 -12.17 -3.35
C GLN A 190 -8.34 -10.76 -3.51
N SER A 191 -8.70 -9.80 -2.65
CA SER A 191 -8.11 -8.46 -2.65
C SER A 191 -6.64 -8.44 -2.18
N LEU A 192 -6.27 -9.39 -1.30
CA LEU A 192 -4.89 -9.61 -0.83
C LEU A 192 -4.02 -10.39 -1.83
N ARG A 193 -4.60 -10.89 -2.94
CA ARG A 193 -3.82 -11.47 -4.05
C ARG A 193 -3.13 -10.39 -4.89
N ASP A 194 -3.55 -9.14 -4.77
CA ASP A 194 -2.91 -7.99 -5.42
C ASP A 194 -1.62 -7.62 -4.66
N PRO A 195 -0.42 -7.85 -5.25
CA PRO A 195 0.84 -7.72 -4.51
C PRO A 195 1.07 -6.29 -3.95
N PRO A 196 0.86 -5.21 -4.72
CA PRO A 196 0.85 -3.85 -4.18
C PRO A 196 -0.08 -3.61 -2.98
N LEU A 197 -1.32 -4.12 -2.99
CA LEU A 197 -2.26 -3.92 -1.88
C LEU A 197 -1.80 -4.65 -0.61
N ARG A 198 -1.30 -5.89 -0.76
CA ARG A 198 -0.70 -6.65 0.34
C ARG A 198 0.51 -5.92 0.93
N GLN A 199 1.37 -5.38 0.07
CA GLN A 199 2.53 -4.59 0.49
C GLN A 199 2.11 -3.34 1.27
N ILE A 200 1.11 -2.61 0.77
CA ILE A 200 0.55 -1.44 1.49
C ILE A 200 0.11 -1.86 2.89
N MET A 201 -0.67 -2.94 3.03
CA MET A 201 -1.11 -3.43 4.35
C MET A 201 0.06 -3.70 5.30
N SER A 202 1.07 -4.46 4.86
CA SER A 202 2.25 -4.77 5.67
C SER A 202 3.00 -3.50 6.10
N MET A 203 3.15 -2.51 5.21
CA MET A 203 3.79 -1.24 5.56
C MET A 203 2.96 -0.44 6.56
N LEU A 204 1.63 -0.41 6.42
CA LEU A 204 0.75 0.27 7.37
C LEU A 204 0.83 -0.36 8.76
N HIS A 205 0.91 -1.68 8.88
CA HIS A 205 1.14 -2.36 10.16
C HIS A 205 2.49 -2.01 10.77
N TYR A 206 3.55 -2.00 9.96
CA TYR A 206 4.86 -1.57 10.41
C TYR A 206 4.81 -0.15 10.99
N PHE A 207 4.20 0.79 10.29
CA PHE A 207 4.08 2.17 10.76
C PHE A 207 3.24 2.29 12.04
N TYR A 208 2.13 1.55 12.13
CA TYR A 208 1.29 1.53 13.33
C TYR A 208 2.04 1.01 14.56
N GLY A 209 2.73 -0.14 14.45
CA GLY A 209 3.53 -0.70 15.53
C GLY A 209 4.72 0.19 15.95
N ASN A 210 5.11 1.14 15.10
CA ASN A 210 6.17 2.12 15.36
C ASN A 210 5.64 3.52 15.69
N GLU A 211 4.34 3.65 16.03
CA GLU A 211 3.69 4.91 16.41
C GLU A 211 3.80 6.02 15.34
N VAL A 212 3.74 5.64 14.07
CA VAL A 212 3.75 6.56 12.92
C VAL A 212 2.37 6.69 12.33
N GLN A 213 1.86 7.92 12.27
CA GLN A 213 0.64 8.22 11.56
C GLN A 213 0.89 8.22 10.05
N VAL A 214 0.14 7.41 9.30
CA VAL A 214 0.15 7.43 7.83
C VAL A 214 -1.09 8.14 7.29
N GLU A 215 -0.88 9.04 6.34
CA GLU A 215 -1.95 9.69 5.58
C GLU A 215 -1.73 9.51 4.08
N LEU A 216 -2.72 8.97 3.38
CA LEU A 216 -2.77 8.94 1.93
C LEU A 216 -3.70 10.05 1.48
N ARG A 217 -3.20 11.03 0.74
CA ARG A 217 -3.95 12.24 0.40
C ARG A 217 -4.08 12.38 -1.11
N TRP A 218 -5.29 12.71 -1.55
CA TRP A 218 -5.47 13.14 -2.93
C TRP A 218 -4.89 14.54 -3.12
N VAL A 219 -4.16 14.73 -4.23
CA VAL A 219 -3.78 16.05 -4.75
C VAL A 219 -4.30 16.15 -6.19
N PRO A 220 -4.82 17.29 -6.65
CA PRO A 220 -5.33 17.35 -8.01
C PRO A 220 -4.19 17.21 -9.03
N GLY A 221 -4.39 16.39 -10.05
CA GLY A 221 -3.48 16.33 -11.21
C GLY A 221 -3.40 17.68 -11.93
N HIS A 222 -2.26 17.93 -12.58
CA HIS A 222 -1.97 19.19 -13.31
C HIS A 222 -2.11 20.47 -12.47
N SER A 223 -1.93 20.39 -11.14
CA SER A 223 -2.16 21.52 -10.21
C SER A 223 -0.92 22.37 -9.91
N ARG A 224 0.17 22.21 -10.67
CA ARG A 224 1.47 22.90 -10.47
C ARG A 224 2.12 22.65 -9.10
N VAL A 225 1.64 21.68 -8.31
CA VAL A 225 2.31 21.23 -7.10
C VAL A 225 3.63 20.56 -7.50
N LYS A 226 4.75 21.21 -7.19
CA LYS A 226 6.09 20.84 -7.70
C LYS A 226 6.41 19.35 -7.55
N GLY A 227 6.15 18.76 -6.38
CA GLY A 227 6.38 17.34 -6.13
C GLY A 227 5.52 16.42 -7.01
N ASN A 228 4.24 16.77 -7.23
CA ASN A 228 3.35 16.01 -8.09
C ASN A 228 3.78 16.10 -9.56
N CYS A 229 4.12 17.29 -10.04
CA CYS A 229 4.60 17.47 -11.42
C CYS A 229 5.89 16.69 -11.70
N LEU A 230 6.78 16.61 -10.71
CA LEU A 230 7.99 15.80 -10.81
C LEU A 230 7.67 14.30 -10.81
N ALA A 231 6.72 13.85 -10.00
CA ALA A 231 6.30 12.45 -9.96
C ALA A 231 5.67 12.03 -11.30
N ASP A 232 4.76 12.82 -11.86
CA ASP A 232 4.18 12.59 -13.20
C ASP A 232 5.24 12.50 -14.30
N THR A 233 6.15 13.48 -14.33
CA THR A 233 7.23 13.48 -15.32
C THR A 233 8.12 12.25 -15.17
N ALA A 234 8.44 11.86 -13.94
CA ALA A 234 9.27 10.70 -13.64
C ALA A 234 8.57 9.36 -13.95
N ALA A 235 7.27 9.25 -13.67
CA ALA A 235 6.48 8.06 -13.97
C ALA A 235 6.36 7.86 -15.48
N ARG A 236 6.10 8.94 -16.23
CA ARG A 236 6.14 8.92 -17.71
C ARG A 236 7.51 8.55 -18.23
N TYR A 237 8.58 9.08 -17.64
CA TYR A 237 9.94 8.71 -18.02
C TYR A 237 10.19 7.21 -17.83
N ALA A 238 9.85 6.65 -16.66
CA ALA A 238 9.97 5.22 -16.36
C ALA A 238 9.13 4.35 -17.31
N ALA A 239 7.92 4.81 -17.67
CA ALA A 239 7.08 4.09 -18.62
C ALA A 239 7.74 3.98 -20.01
N ASN A 240 8.44 5.03 -20.44
CA ASN A 240 9.16 5.06 -21.72
C ASN A 240 10.52 4.33 -21.68
N HIS A 241 11.13 4.21 -20.51
CA HIS A 241 12.48 3.65 -20.30
C HIS A 241 12.43 2.52 -19.27
N GLN A 242 11.97 1.36 -19.72
CA GLN A 242 11.76 0.18 -18.87
C GLN A 242 13.07 -0.38 -18.26
N ASP A 243 14.22 0.08 -18.75
CA ASP A 243 15.57 -0.22 -18.26
C ASP A 243 16.00 0.65 -17.06
N VAL A 244 15.32 1.76 -16.80
CA VAL A 244 15.68 2.71 -15.73
C VAL A 244 14.93 2.43 -14.43
N GLY A 245 13.90 1.60 -14.47
CA GLY A 245 13.17 1.18 -13.27
C GLY A 245 14.08 0.43 -12.30
N MET A 246 14.08 0.85 -11.02
CA MET A 246 14.62 0.00 -9.98
C MET A 246 13.78 -1.29 -9.94
N VAL A 247 14.44 -2.39 -10.31
CA VAL A 247 14.01 -3.75 -10.02
C VAL A 247 14.04 -3.87 -8.49
N LEU A 248 12.90 -4.10 -7.84
CA LEU A 248 12.87 -4.25 -6.38
C LEU A 248 13.81 -5.42 -5.99
N PRO A 249 14.45 -5.38 -4.80
CA PRO A 249 15.30 -6.48 -4.33
C PRO A 249 14.61 -7.84 -4.49
N GLU A 250 15.37 -8.90 -4.75
CA GLU A 250 14.82 -10.27 -4.75
C GLU A 250 14.21 -10.56 -3.36
N GLY A 251 12.93 -10.97 -3.33
CA GLY A 251 12.12 -10.97 -2.10
C GLY A 251 11.34 -9.67 -1.83
N LEU A 252 11.33 -8.73 -2.77
CA LEU A 252 10.37 -7.62 -2.91
C LEU A 252 9.85 -7.55 -4.36
N ASN A 253 10.59 -8.12 -5.31
CA ASN A 253 10.09 -8.57 -6.60
C ASN A 253 9.38 -9.92 -6.48
N TRP A 254 8.05 -9.88 -6.35
CA TRP A 254 7.25 -11.07 -6.05
C TRP A 254 6.63 -11.75 -7.28
N ASP A 255 7.11 -11.43 -8.48
CA ASP A 255 6.80 -12.20 -9.70
C ASP A 255 7.84 -13.30 -10.00
N ALA A 256 8.85 -13.47 -9.14
CA ALA A 256 9.76 -14.62 -9.19
C ALA A 256 9.21 -15.82 -8.41
N GLU A 257 8.00 -16.28 -8.75
CA GLU A 257 7.75 -17.72 -8.70
C GLU A 257 7.79 -18.21 -10.15
N PRO A 258 8.80 -19.00 -10.57
CA PRO A 258 8.50 -19.97 -11.59
C PRO A 258 7.46 -20.89 -10.95
N LEU A 259 6.28 -20.98 -11.56
CA LEU A 259 5.42 -22.14 -11.36
C LEU A 259 6.27 -23.35 -11.80
N SER A 260 6.98 -23.94 -10.85
CA SER A 260 7.81 -25.11 -11.08
C SER A 260 6.88 -26.31 -11.23
N LYS A 261 6.71 -26.69 -12.49
CA LYS A 261 6.26 -27.97 -13.08
C LYS A 261 4.91 -28.51 -12.62
#